data_AF-A0A2E9M391-F1
#
_entry.id   AF-A0A2E9M391-F1
#
_cell.length_a   1.000
_cell.length_b   1.000
_cell.length_c   1.000
_cell.angle_alpha   90.00
_cell.angle_beta   90.00
_cell.angle_gamma   90.00
#
_symmetry.space_group_name_H-M   'P 1'
#
loop_
_entity.id
_entity.type
_entity.pdbx_description
1 polymer ?
#
loop_
_entity_poly.entity_id
_entity_poly.type
_entity_poly.pdbx_seq_one_letter_code
_entity_poly.pdbx_strand_id
1 'polypeptide(L)'
;MNDDKIIVDSLNRKFRVPYPTRLSRAPDDIRIARKSSPWKIYFSMIGTVLPAFFLLYTSLFIIVGIIDQHPIMTLSGSICSVPLLFIILRLYRPRLIHVKLAYPSEKGQYLHPLPSGGSLQTDVKTELKRYIIRDDSVLDLPPTNQLWLVFISVVVVGIVSSFFFFYSQSLEGVILFAIIAIPLWLIGFSLPVLAWWGTSTQSLGLPTKRRDAETWLLAGMASAFPAFIFNSFAAPAIIPSTFPIWASELCLLALSAPFCEEIFKGIAVALFLPSIKGPKHGFQIGFTVGLGFALIENFQYIGISLMGGPLGITITILIRGIGSIPGHAVWAAVTGTAIGWLAKETNFKTKLEWYAKTWSHGALDFIEGIGVDFDGDGDSSGHDGPALDFNSMLERNKSESVKNEHPWLLLDSSGNVFNQFEIKNLSILDNLEASNDSSMRSDTPTSSGIMLPKSIYLSLGLAIFGHSFWNATSFLSYFLPERYGLGETYSLLISIIWTFILIISILLIANQLLKGIKITDSQNGITGE
;
A
#
# COMPACT_ATOMS: atom_id res chain seq x y z
N MET A 1 -3.53 8.01 -49.98
CA MET A 1 -4.31 9.26 -50.15
C MET A 1 -4.93 9.56 -48.81
N ASN A 2 -4.54 10.65 -48.14
CA ASN A 2 -5.08 10.97 -46.83
C ASN A 2 -6.51 11.50 -47.00
N ASP A 3 -7.47 10.81 -46.40
CA ASP A 3 -8.82 11.34 -46.16
C ASP A 3 -8.64 12.63 -45.35
N ASP A 4 -8.83 13.81 -45.94
CA ASP A 4 -8.80 15.09 -45.23
C ASP A 4 -10.19 15.71 -45.28
N LYS A 5 -10.64 16.30 -44.16
CA LYS A 5 -11.99 16.87 -44.05
C LYS A 5 -12.01 18.27 -44.67
N ILE A 6 -12.87 18.49 -45.67
CA ILE A 6 -13.08 19.82 -46.25
C ILE A 6 -14.27 20.48 -45.54
N ILE A 7 -14.05 21.64 -44.91
CA ILE A 7 -15.09 22.45 -44.29
C ILE A 7 -15.37 23.65 -45.19
N VAL A 8 -16.64 23.97 -45.41
CA VAL A 8 -17.06 25.13 -46.21
C VAL A 8 -17.71 26.15 -45.27
N ASP A 9 -17.21 27.38 -45.29
CA ASP A 9 -17.77 28.49 -44.51
C ASP A 9 -19.01 29.10 -45.20
N SER A 10 -19.78 29.90 -44.47
CA SER A 10 -20.91 30.73 -44.90
C SER A 10 -20.63 31.58 -46.16
N LEU A 11 -19.37 31.96 -46.38
CA LEU A 11 -18.90 32.68 -47.58
C LEU A 11 -18.44 31.74 -48.71
N ASN A 12 -18.79 30.46 -48.66
CA ASN A 12 -18.45 29.41 -49.63
C ASN A 12 -16.95 29.13 -49.81
N ARG A 13 -16.13 29.52 -48.82
CA ARG A 13 -14.69 29.27 -48.80
C ARG A 13 -14.41 27.85 -48.31
N LYS A 14 -13.62 27.09 -49.07
CA LYS A 14 -13.23 25.71 -48.73
C LYS A 14 -11.94 25.71 -47.90
N PHE A 15 -12.01 25.19 -46.68
CA PHE A 15 -10.88 25.00 -45.79
C PHE A 15 -10.55 23.51 -45.68
N ARG A 16 -9.29 23.16 -45.90
CA ARG A 16 -8.78 21.81 -45.68
C ARG A 16 -8.41 21.68 -44.20
N VAL A 17 -9.13 20.82 -43.49
CA VAL A 17 -8.82 20.48 -42.10
C VAL A 17 -8.16 19.11 -42.09
N PRO A 18 -6.83 19.03 -41.88
CA PRO A 18 -6.16 17.74 -41.72
C PRO A 18 -6.74 17.01 -40.51
N TYR A 19 -6.75 15.68 -40.56
CA TYR A 19 -7.15 14.91 -39.38
C TYR A 19 -6.11 15.06 -38.26
N PRO A 20 -6.53 15.03 -36.99
CA PRO A 20 -5.61 14.96 -35.86
C PRO A 20 -4.63 13.80 -36.02
N THR A 21 -3.37 14.02 -35.68
CA THR A 21 -2.36 12.95 -35.70
C THR A 21 -2.82 11.76 -34.86
N ARG A 22 -2.60 10.55 -35.38
CA ARG A 22 -2.93 9.32 -34.65
C ARG A 22 -2.05 9.17 -33.41
N LEU A 23 -2.53 8.39 -32.45
CA LEU A 23 -1.75 8.04 -31.27
C LEU A 23 -0.56 7.17 -31.67
N SER A 24 0.59 7.42 -31.08
CA SER A 24 1.79 6.61 -31.20
C SER A 24 2.25 6.12 -29.83
N ARG A 25 3.17 5.13 -29.82
CA ARG A 25 3.82 4.68 -28.59
C ARG A 25 4.73 5.77 -28.05
N ALA A 26 4.67 6.00 -26.75
CA ALA A 26 5.55 6.96 -26.08
C ALA A 26 7.02 6.49 -26.18
N PRO A 27 7.98 7.40 -26.44
CA PRO A 27 9.41 7.12 -26.33
C PRO A 27 9.79 6.71 -24.90
N ASP A 28 10.77 5.82 -24.74
CA ASP A 28 11.21 5.33 -23.43
C ASP A 28 11.96 6.41 -22.62
N ASP A 29 12.45 7.46 -23.26
CA ASP A 29 13.19 8.58 -22.67
C ASP A 29 12.30 9.76 -22.24
N ILE A 30 10.97 9.67 -22.42
CA ILE A 30 10.06 10.75 -22.07
C ILE A 30 10.05 10.99 -20.55
N ARG A 31 10.45 12.18 -20.12
CA ARG A 31 10.40 12.59 -18.71
C ARG A 31 9.25 13.55 -18.48
N ILE A 32 8.43 13.25 -17.47
CA ILE A 32 7.26 14.06 -17.13
C ILE A 32 7.36 14.49 -15.68
N ALA A 33 7.24 15.78 -15.47
CA ALA A 33 7.32 16.39 -14.17
C ALA A 33 5.93 16.73 -13.64
N ARG A 34 5.69 16.51 -12.35
CA ARG A 34 4.43 16.84 -11.68
C ARG A 34 4.68 17.67 -10.43
N LYS A 35 3.82 18.66 -10.18
CA LYS A 35 3.80 19.42 -8.93
C LYS A 35 3.39 18.53 -7.76
N SER A 36 4.17 18.56 -6.69
CA SER A 36 3.88 17.81 -5.45
C SER A 36 2.51 18.21 -4.85
N SER A 37 1.75 17.22 -4.39
CA SER A 37 0.44 17.36 -3.74
C SER A 37 0.24 16.29 -2.65
N PRO A 38 1.04 16.32 -1.57
CA PRO A 38 1.24 15.17 -0.69
C PRO A 38 -0.04 14.73 0.06
N TRP A 39 -0.84 15.70 0.50
CA TRP A 39 -2.10 15.44 1.21
C TRP A 39 -3.19 14.80 0.34
N LYS A 40 -3.06 14.82 -0.99
CA LYS A 40 -4.02 14.16 -1.88
C LYS A 40 -4.02 12.64 -1.69
N ILE A 41 -2.91 12.06 -1.23
CA ILE A 41 -2.83 10.63 -0.93
C ILE A 41 -3.68 10.28 0.29
N TYR A 42 -3.64 11.09 1.34
CA TYR A 42 -4.44 10.88 2.55
C TYR A 42 -5.94 10.77 2.25
N PHE A 43 -6.49 11.75 1.52
CA PHE A 43 -7.91 11.73 1.16
C PHE A 43 -8.26 10.59 0.20
N SER A 44 -7.35 10.24 -0.71
CA SER A 44 -7.52 9.09 -1.60
C SER A 44 -7.60 7.79 -0.80
N MET A 45 -6.72 7.62 0.20
CA MET A 45 -6.69 6.46 1.09
C MET A 45 -7.96 6.37 1.94
N ILE A 46 -8.43 7.47 2.55
CA ILE A 46 -9.69 7.48 3.30
C ILE A 46 -10.86 7.09 2.39
N GLY A 47 -10.89 7.65 1.18
CA GLY A 47 -11.92 7.36 0.18
C GLY A 47 -11.97 5.88 -0.22
N THR A 48 -10.88 5.13 -0.08
CA THR A 48 -10.83 3.69 -0.42
C THR A 48 -11.05 2.79 0.78
N VAL A 49 -10.49 3.13 1.95
CA VAL A 49 -10.64 2.34 3.19
C VAL A 49 -12.10 2.27 3.63
N LEU A 50 -12.83 3.39 3.59
CA LEU A 50 -14.22 3.44 4.06
C LEU A 50 -15.12 2.47 3.27
N PRO A 51 -15.19 2.50 1.93
CA PRO A 51 -15.93 1.51 1.17
C PRO A 51 -15.43 0.08 1.38
N ALA A 52 -14.12 -0.14 1.48
CA ALA A 52 -13.56 -1.48 1.69
C ALA A 52 -13.98 -2.08 3.04
N PHE A 53 -13.99 -1.27 4.10
CA PHE A 53 -14.45 -1.68 5.43
C PHE A 53 -15.94 -2.05 5.44
N PHE A 54 -16.80 -1.19 4.87
CA PHE A 54 -18.23 -1.51 4.78
C PHE A 54 -18.48 -2.71 3.85
N LEU A 55 -17.65 -2.90 2.83
CA LEU A 55 -17.75 -4.07 1.95
C LEU A 55 -17.42 -5.36 2.72
N LEU A 56 -16.41 -5.35 3.60
CA LEU A 56 -16.09 -6.46 4.49
C LEU A 56 -17.31 -6.85 5.35
N TYR A 57 -17.94 -5.89 6.02
CA TYR A 57 -19.09 -6.18 6.90
C TYR A 57 -20.36 -6.58 6.16
N THR A 58 -20.67 -5.94 5.04
CA THR A 58 -21.82 -6.33 4.20
C THR A 58 -21.64 -7.73 3.63
N SER A 59 -20.41 -8.09 3.25
CA SER A 59 -20.10 -9.44 2.78
C SER A 59 -20.12 -10.47 3.93
N LEU A 60 -19.75 -10.08 5.15
CA LEU A 60 -19.94 -10.91 6.34
C LEU A 60 -21.44 -11.20 6.58
N PHE A 61 -22.30 -10.19 6.44
CA PHE A 61 -23.75 -10.36 6.60
C PHE A 61 -24.34 -11.32 5.57
N ILE A 62 -23.80 -11.34 4.34
CA ILE A 62 -24.16 -12.34 3.33
C ILE A 62 -23.82 -13.74 3.84
N ILE A 63 -22.60 -13.95 4.34
CA ILE A 63 -22.12 -15.25 4.82
C ILE A 63 -22.94 -15.71 6.04
N VAL A 64 -23.11 -14.85 7.05
CA VAL A 64 -23.93 -15.15 8.23
C VAL A 64 -25.37 -15.47 7.82
N GLY A 65 -25.97 -14.67 6.93
CA GLY A 65 -27.32 -14.92 6.44
C GLY A 65 -27.46 -16.26 5.71
N ILE A 66 -26.42 -16.71 5.00
CA ILE A 66 -26.41 -18.04 4.36
C ILE A 66 -26.29 -19.15 5.41
N ILE A 67 -25.38 -19.01 6.38
CA ILE A 67 -25.16 -20.00 7.45
C ILE A 67 -26.43 -20.16 8.31
N ASP A 68 -27.03 -19.03 8.71
CA ASP A 68 -28.22 -18.99 9.57
C ASP A 68 -29.53 -19.15 8.78
N GLN A 69 -29.45 -19.33 7.46
CA GLN A 69 -30.60 -19.45 6.56
C GLN A 69 -31.58 -18.26 6.66
N HIS A 70 -31.05 -17.04 6.87
CA HIS A 70 -31.81 -15.82 7.06
C HIS A 70 -31.82 -14.94 5.78
N PRO A 71 -32.83 -15.08 4.90
CA PRO A 71 -32.81 -14.48 3.56
C PRO A 71 -32.74 -12.95 3.56
N ILE A 72 -33.30 -12.30 4.60
CA ILE A 72 -33.29 -10.83 4.71
C ILE A 72 -31.87 -10.30 4.96
N MET A 73 -31.05 -11.03 5.72
CA MET A 73 -29.65 -10.65 5.97
C MET A 73 -28.81 -10.82 4.72
N THR A 74 -28.99 -11.94 4.01
CA THR A 74 -28.32 -12.18 2.73
C THR A 74 -28.68 -11.11 1.71
N LEU A 75 -29.98 -10.83 1.52
CA LEU A 75 -30.46 -9.83 0.56
C LEU A 75 -29.94 -8.43 0.89
N SER A 76 -30.05 -8.00 2.15
CA SER A 76 -29.57 -6.68 2.58
C SER A 76 -28.05 -6.54 2.41
N GLY A 77 -27.27 -7.57 2.79
CA GLY A 77 -25.83 -7.60 2.55
C GLY A 77 -25.46 -7.50 1.07
N SER A 78 -26.17 -8.22 0.20
CA SER A 78 -25.96 -8.17 -1.26
C SER A 78 -26.33 -6.81 -1.86
N ILE A 79 -27.44 -6.21 -1.47
CA ILE A 79 -27.86 -4.89 -1.97
C ILE A 79 -26.84 -3.81 -1.56
N CYS A 80 -26.32 -3.88 -0.33
CA CYS A 80 -25.35 -2.93 0.17
C CYS A 80 -23.93 -3.13 -0.41
N SER A 81 -23.54 -4.35 -0.79
CA SER A 81 -22.19 -4.63 -1.31
C SER A 81 -21.98 -4.14 -2.75
N VAL A 82 -23.00 -4.21 -3.61
CA VAL A 82 -22.93 -3.77 -5.02
C VAL A 82 -22.48 -2.30 -5.18
N PRO A 83 -23.10 -1.29 -4.53
CA PRO A 83 -22.65 0.10 -4.66
C PRO A 83 -21.24 0.31 -4.11
N LEU A 84 -20.85 -0.41 -3.04
CA LEU A 84 -19.51 -0.33 -2.46
C LEU A 84 -18.44 -0.87 -3.42
N LEU A 85 -18.69 -2.03 -4.05
CA LEU A 85 -17.85 -2.57 -5.11
C LEU A 85 -17.72 -1.59 -6.28
N PHE A 86 -18.82 -1.00 -6.72
CA PHE A 86 -18.80 0.00 -7.79
C PHE A 86 -17.95 1.23 -7.42
N ILE A 87 -18.06 1.73 -6.19
CA ILE A 87 -17.25 2.85 -5.69
C ILE A 87 -15.76 2.47 -5.69
N ILE A 88 -15.38 1.31 -5.16
CA ILE A 88 -13.98 0.85 -5.14
C ILE A 88 -13.44 0.73 -6.56
N LEU A 89 -14.17 0.09 -7.47
CA LEU A 89 -13.78 -0.03 -8.88
C LEU A 89 -13.64 1.33 -9.56
N ARG A 90 -14.50 2.31 -9.23
CA ARG A 90 -14.42 3.67 -9.77
C ARG A 90 -13.20 4.43 -9.24
N LEU A 91 -12.87 4.29 -7.95
CA LEU A 91 -11.73 4.97 -7.32
C LEU A 91 -10.38 4.48 -7.86
N TYR A 92 -10.27 3.18 -8.18
CA TYR A 92 -9.04 2.54 -8.66
C TYR A 92 -8.88 2.49 -10.19
N ARG A 93 -9.74 3.17 -10.95
CA ARG A 93 -9.58 3.21 -12.41
C ARG A 93 -8.22 3.82 -12.79
N PRO A 94 -7.48 3.20 -13.74
CA PRO A 94 -6.20 3.72 -14.18
C PRO A 94 -6.41 5.10 -14.81
N ARG A 95 -5.68 6.10 -14.32
CA ARG A 95 -5.69 7.44 -14.92
C ARG A 95 -4.76 7.44 -16.12
N LEU A 96 -5.30 7.79 -17.27
CA LEU A 96 -4.57 7.94 -18.52
C LEU A 96 -4.32 9.43 -18.78
N ILE A 97 -3.09 9.77 -19.15
CA ILE A 97 -2.69 11.12 -19.50
C ILE A 97 -2.44 11.15 -21.00
N HIS A 98 -3.09 12.10 -21.67
CA HIS A 98 -2.88 12.35 -23.09
C HIS A 98 -1.79 13.40 -23.23
N VAL A 99 -0.57 12.96 -23.59
CA VAL A 99 0.57 13.84 -23.83
C VAL A 99 0.59 14.26 -25.29
N LYS A 100 0.70 15.56 -25.52
CA LYS A 100 0.82 16.18 -26.84
C LYS A 100 2.16 16.89 -26.88
N LEU A 101 3.09 16.38 -27.68
CA LEU A 101 4.44 16.93 -27.79
C LEU A 101 4.63 17.51 -29.19
N ALA A 102 4.82 18.83 -29.26
CA ALA A 102 5.23 19.52 -30.47
C ALA A 102 6.73 19.81 -30.37
N TYR A 103 7.53 19.27 -31.29
CA TYR A 103 8.96 19.56 -31.36
C TYR A 103 9.32 20.20 -32.71
N PRO A 104 10.35 21.07 -32.76
CA PRO A 104 10.79 21.69 -34.00
C PRO A 104 11.21 20.66 -35.02
N SER A 105 10.72 20.77 -36.26
CA SER A 105 11.06 19.86 -37.35
C SER A 105 10.97 20.62 -38.68
N GLU A 106 11.99 20.49 -39.53
CA GLU A 106 12.02 21.15 -40.84
C GLU A 106 10.88 20.68 -41.75
N LYS A 107 10.46 19.42 -41.60
CA LYS A 107 9.32 18.81 -42.30
C LYS A 107 7.97 19.04 -41.61
N GLY A 108 7.96 19.81 -40.51
CA GLY A 108 6.79 20.09 -39.70
C GLY A 108 5.80 21.09 -40.34
N GLN A 109 4.71 21.33 -39.62
CA GLN A 109 3.67 22.31 -39.98
C GLN A 109 3.56 23.37 -38.87
N TYR A 110 3.00 24.53 -39.21
CA TYR A 110 2.72 25.59 -38.24
C TYR A 110 1.38 25.38 -37.52
N LEU A 111 0.47 24.59 -38.10
CA LEU A 111 -0.88 24.39 -37.61
C LEU A 111 -1.14 22.90 -37.39
N HIS A 112 -1.53 22.53 -36.18
CA HIS A 112 -1.80 21.14 -35.79
C HIS A 112 -3.24 20.98 -35.30
N PRO A 113 -4.08 20.21 -35.99
CA PRO A 113 -5.46 19.95 -35.57
C PRO A 113 -5.51 19.10 -34.28
N LEU A 114 -6.38 19.47 -33.34
CA LEU A 114 -6.55 18.76 -32.08
C LEU A 114 -7.84 17.92 -32.09
N PRO A 115 -7.83 16.71 -31.51
CA PRO A 115 -9.00 15.82 -31.46
C PRO A 115 -10.16 16.36 -30.59
N SER A 116 -9.85 17.24 -29.64
CA SER A 116 -10.82 17.90 -28.76
C SER A 116 -11.54 19.08 -29.42
N GLY A 117 -11.26 19.34 -30.70
CA GLY A 117 -11.62 20.58 -31.38
C GLY A 117 -10.52 21.63 -31.27
N GLY A 118 -10.45 22.50 -32.29
CA GLY A 118 -9.43 23.55 -32.42
C GLY A 118 -8.10 23.08 -33.03
N SER A 119 -7.13 23.99 -33.05
CA SER A 119 -5.79 23.76 -33.60
C SER A 119 -4.72 24.42 -32.74
N LEU A 120 -3.58 23.76 -32.58
CA LEU A 120 -2.37 24.35 -32.03
C LEU A 120 -1.60 25.05 -33.15
N GLN A 121 -1.43 26.36 -33.04
CA GLN A 121 -0.57 27.12 -33.94
C GLN A 121 0.78 27.38 -33.25
N THR A 122 1.88 27.10 -33.94
CA THR A 122 3.25 27.34 -33.44
C THR A 122 3.94 28.37 -34.33
N ASP A 123 4.84 29.17 -33.74
CA ASP A 123 5.58 30.20 -34.49
C ASP A 123 6.70 29.62 -35.38
N VAL A 124 7.10 28.38 -35.10
CA VAL A 124 8.08 27.60 -35.88
C VAL A 124 7.43 26.34 -36.44
N LYS A 125 7.99 25.77 -37.51
CA LYS A 125 7.54 24.47 -38.04
C LYS A 125 7.78 23.39 -36.99
N THR A 126 6.71 22.73 -36.57
CA THR A 126 6.77 21.66 -35.56
C THR A 126 6.11 20.39 -36.08
N GLU A 127 6.47 19.25 -35.51
CA GLU A 127 5.75 17.99 -35.69
C GLU A 127 5.03 17.64 -34.39
N LEU A 128 3.70 17.44 -34.44
CA LEU A 128 2.90 17.10 -33.27
C LEU A 128 2.76 15.58 -33.14
N LYS A 129 3.39 15.01 -32.11
CA LYS A 129 3.17 13.63 -31.69
C LYS A 129 2.25 13.56 -30.48
N ARG A 130 1.48 12.47 -30.42
CA ARG A 130 0.46 12.25 -29.41
C ARG A 130 0.62 10.88 -28.79
N TYR A 131 0.68 10.85 -27.47
CA TYR A 131 0.87 9.63 -26.70
C TYR A 131 -0.22 9.50 -25.65
N ILE A 132 -0.66 8.27 -25.40
CA ILE A 132 -1.39 7.94 -24.18
C ILE A 132 -0.42 7.22 -23.27
N ILE A 133 -0.23 7.78 -22.09
CA ILE A 133 0.59 7.17 -21.04
C ILE A 133 -0.26 6.98 -19.79
N ARG A 134 0.18 6.06 -18.94
CA ARG A 134 -0.42 5.88 -17.61
C ARG A 134 0.13 6.92 -16.65
N ASP A 135 -0.69 7.35 -15.70
CA ASP A 135 -0.26 8.21 -14.59
C ASP A 135 0.58 7.41 -13.58
N ASP A 136 1.86 7.24 -13.88
CA ASP A 136 2.85 6.55 -13.04
C ASP A 136 3.63 7.53 -12.15
N SER A 137 2.98 8.59 -11.68
CA SER A 137 3.61 9.57 -10.80
C SER A 137 4.23 8.92 -9.55
N VAL A 138 5.40 9.41 -9.14
CA VAL A 138 6.08 8.97 -7.91
C VAL A 138 5.16 9.21 -6.70
N LEU A 139 5.19 8.27 -5.76
CA LEU A 139 4.50 8.36 -4.48
C LEU A 139 5.03 9.55 -3.69
N ASP A 140 4.16 10.53 -3.46
CA ASP A 140 4.46 11.80 -2.80
C ASP A 140 3.71 11.88 -1.46
N LEU A 141 4.40 11.60 -0.36
CA LEU A 141 3.82 11.55 0.99
C LEU A 141 4.09 12.84 1.77
N PRO A 142 3.19 13.27 2.67
CA PRO A 142 3.46 14.40 3.55
C PRO A 142 4.73 14.17 4.38
N PRO A 143 5.47 15.23 4.74
CA PRO A 143 6.64 15.10 5.59
C PRO A 143 6.31 14.39 6.90
N THR A 144 7.08 13.35 7.22
CA THR A 144 6.88 12.49 8.40
C THR A 144 6.71 13.28 9.70
N ASN A 145 7.47 14.36 9.89
CA ASN A 145 7.37 15.22 11.08
C ASN A 145 5.99 15.90 11.20
N GLN A 146 5.40 16.33 10.08
CA GLN A 146 4.06 16.93 10.08
C GLN A 146 3.00 15.89 10.45
N LEU A 147 3.13 14.67 9.94
CA LEU A 147 2.19 13.57 10.26
C LEU A 147 2.21 13.24 11.76
N TRP A 148 3.39 13.12 12.36
CA TRP A 148 3.53 12.87 13.79
C TRP A 148 3.04 14.05 14.65
N LEU A 149 3.26 15.30 14.23
CA LEU A 149 2.74 16.47 14.92
C LEU A 149 1.21 16.46 14.97
N VAL A 150 0.55 16.17 13.84
CA VAL A 150 -0.92 16.07 13.79
C VAL A 150 -1.40 14.91 14.66
N PHE A 151 -0.73 13.75 14.63
CA PHE A 151 -1.07 12.63 15.50
C PHE A 151 -0.97 12.97 16.99
N ILE A 152 0.13 13.62 17.43
CA ILE A 152 0.29 14.07 18.82
C ILE A 152 -0.83 15.05 19.19
N SER A 153 -1.19 15.97 18.29
CA SER A 153 -2.27 16.93 18.51
C SER A 153 -3.61 16.23 18.72
N VAL A 154 -3.91 15.17 17.97
CA VAL A 154 -5.12 14.34 18.10
C VAL A 154 -5.15 13.64 19.46
N VAL A 155 -4.03 13.07 19.91
CA VAL A 155 -3.93 12.45 21.23
C VAL A 155 -4.15 13.48 22.33
N VAL A 156 -3.54 14.66 22.24
CA VAL A 156 -3.74 15.76 23.20
C VAL A 156 -5.20 16.20 23.25
N VAL A 157 -5.86 16.36 22.10
CA VAL A 157 -7.30 16.67 22.04
C VAL A 157 -8.13 15.58 22.72
N GLY A 158 -7.79 14.31 22.51
CA GLY A 158 -8.42 13.19 23.19
C GLY A 158 -8.27 13.21 24.72
N ILE A 159 -7.06 13.52 25.21
CA ILE A 159 -6.78 13.68 26.66
C ILE A 159 -7.58 14.85 27.24
N VAL A 160 -7.57 16.01 26.58
CA VAL A 160 -8.32 17.19 27.01
C VAL A 160 -9.82 16.90 27.02
N SER A 161 -10.34 16.26 25.97
CA SER A 161 -11.74 15.81 25.91
C SER A 161 -12.08 14.85 27.06
N SER A 162 -11.15 13.97 27.43
CA SER A 162 -11.33 13.06 28.57
C SER A 162 -11.43 13.83 29.89
N PHE A 163 -10.55 14.81 30.11
CA PHE A 163 -10.60 15.67 31.29
C PHE A 163 -11.94 16.40 31.40
N PHE A 164 -12.40 17.06 30.33
CA PHE A 164 -13.70 17.74 30.32
C PHE A 164 -14.88 16.78 30.55
N PHE A 165 -14.83 15.58 29.97
CA PHE A 165 -15.87 14.58 30.12
C PHE A 165 -16.02 14.11 31.57
N PHE A 166 -14.91 13.83 32.26
CA PHE A 166 -14.96 13.38 33.66
C PHE A 166 -15.15 14.53 34.66
N TYR A 167 -14.60 15.71 34.37
CA TYR A 167 -14.69 16.87 35.26
C TYR A 167 -16.08 17.49 35.27
N SER A 168 -16.70 17.66 34.11
CA SER A 168 -17.99 18.36 34.01
C SER A 168 -19.16 17.54 34.55
N GLN A 169 -19.09 16.20 34.49
CA GLN A 169 -20.21 15.26 34.74
C GLN A 169 -21.56 15.75 34.18
N SER A 170 -21.52 16.60 33.14
CA SER A 170 -22.66 17.32 32.61
C SER A 170 -22.92 16.88 31.17
N LEU A 171 -24.14 17.16 30.70
CA LEU A 171 -24.55 16.91 29.31
C LEU A 171 -23.58 17.56 28.30
N GLU A 172 -22.95 18.67 28.67
CA GLU A 172 -22.04 19.45 27.82
C GLU A 172 -20.79 18.65 27.44
N GLY A 173 -20.19 17.92 28.39
CA GLY A 173 -19.02 17.07 28.13
C GLY A 173 -19.33 15.93 27.17
N VAL A 174 -20.54 15.36 27.27
CA VAL A 174 -21.02 14.31 26.36
C VAL A 174 -21.25 14.85 24.96
N ILE A 175 -21.88 16.03 24.83
CA ILE A 175 -22.12 16.69 23.54
C ILE A 175 -20.78 17.04 22.86
N LEU A 176 -19.83 17.59 23.63
CA LEU A 176 -18.49 17.89 23.12
C LEU A 176 -17.80 16.64 22.57
N PHE A 177 -17.84 15.54 23.32
CA PHE A 177 -17.28 14.27 22.87
C PHE A 177 -17.99 13.76 21.61
N ALA A 178 -19.32 13.82 21.54
CA ALA A 178 -20.07 13.35 20.38
C ALA A 178 -19.67 14.08 19.08
N ILE A 179 -19.38 15.38 19.16
CA ILE A 179 -18.92 16.18 18.01
C ILE A 179 -17.49 15.79 17.60
N ILE A 180 -16.61 15.55 18.58
CA ILE A 180 -15.18 15.31 18.36
C ILE A 180 -14.86 13.83 18.07
N ALA A 181 -15.75 12.91 18.46
CA ALA A 181 -15.62 11.46 18.31
C ALA A 181 -15.32 11.02 16.87
N ILE A 182 -16.11 11.50 15.90
CA ILE A 182 -15.93 11.14 14.48
C ILE A 182 -14.58 11.63 13.95
N PRO A 183 -14.19 12.92 14.12
CA PRO A 183 -12.85 13.38 13.78
C PRO A 183 -11.73 12.59 14.47
N LEU A 184 -11.81 12.35 15.78
CA LEU A 184 -10.79 11.58 16.53
C LEU A 184 -10.64 10.17 15.96
N TRP A 185 -11.76 9.50 15.69
CA TRP A 185 -11.76 8.17 15.10
C TRP A 185 -11.14 8.18 13.71
N LEU A 186 -11.64 9.03 12.80
CA LEU A 186 -11.17 9.07 11.41
C LEU A 186 -9.68 9.41 11.29
N ILE A 187 -9.23 10.39 12.07
CA ILE A 187 -7.84 10.82 12.07
C ILE A 187 -6.96 9.79 12.79
N GLY A 188 -7.42 9.26 13.93
CA GLY A 188 -6.70 8.30 14.76
C GLY A 188 -6.43 6.96 14.09
N PHE A 189 -7.34 6.44 13.26
CA PHE A 189 -7.11 5.17 12.56
C PHE A 189 -6.17 5.31 11.35
N SER A 190 -6.16 6.49 10.70
CA SER A 190 -5.58 6.65 9.36
C SER A 190 -4.22 7.37 9.34
N LEU A 191 -4.02 8.40 10.17
CA LEU A 191 -2.77 9.16 10.17
C LEU A 191 -1.54 8.36 10.59
N PRO A 192 -1.59 7.52 11.65
CA PRO A 192 -0.43 6.73 12.03
C PRO A 192 0.05 5.80 10.91
N VAL A 193 -0.89 5.23 10.14
CA VAL A 193 -0.56 4.41 8.97
C VAL A 193 0.23 5.20 7.95
N LEU A 194 -0.18 6.43 7.62
CA LEU A 194 0.60 7.30 6.74
C LEU A 194 1.96 7.67 7.33
N ALA A 195 2.04 7.92 8.64
CA ALA A 195 3.29 8.27 9.30
C ALA A 195 4.31 7.13 9.19
N TRP A 196 3.87 5.89 9.44
CA TRP A 196 4.70 4.69 9.26
C TRP A 196 5.05 4.44 7.79
N TRP A 197 4.12 4.69 6.87
CA TRP A 197 4.37 4.55 5.43
C TRP A 197 5.42 5.54 4.93
N GLY A 198 5.33 6.80 5.35
CA GLY A 198 6.30 7.86 5.05
C GLY A 198 7.68 7.53 5.63
N THR A 199 7.73 7.12 6.89
CA THR A 199 8.98 6.73 7.57
C THR A 199 9.67 5.57 6.84
N SER A 200 8.92 4.52 6.46
CA SER A 200 9.46 3.36 5.75
C SER A 200 9.94 3.72 4.34
N THR A 201 9.14 4.49 3.59
CA THR A 201 9.49 4.92 2.22
C THR A 201 10.74 5.80 2.19
N GLN A 202 10.84 6.77 3.11
CA GLN A 202 12.02 7.62 3.26
C GLN A 202 13.24 6.79 3.67
N SER A 203 13.08 5.85 4.61
CA SER A 203 14.17 5.00 5.06
C SER A 203 14.68 4.09 3.92
N LEU A 204 13.80 3.45 3.16
CA LEU A 204 14.17 2.56 2.07
C LEU A 204 14.77 3.31 0.87
N GLY A 205 14.35 4.55 0.60
CA GLY A 205 14.89 5.33 -0.51
C GLY A 205 14.52 4.78 -1.89
N LEU A 206 13.41 4.04 -2.01
CA LEU A 206 12.97 3.44 -3.27
C LEU A 206 11.90 4.31 -3.95
N PRO A 207 12.16 4.82 -5.17
CA PRO A 207 11.14 5.52 -5.95
C PRO A 207 10.01 4.55 -6.30
N THR A 208 8.85 4.80 -5.71
CA THR A 208 7.67 3.93 -5.81
C THR A 208 6.60 4.65 -6.59
N LYS A 209 5.95 3.97 -7.53
CA LYS A 209 4.80 4.53 -8.24
C LYS A 209 3.62 4.63 -7.29
N ARG A 210 2.92 5.77 -7.27
CA ARG A 210 1.75 5.98 -6.40
C ARG A 210 0.71 4.86 -6.52
N ARG A 211 0.39 4.47 -7.75
CA ARG A 211 -0.60 3.43 -8.05
C ARG A 211 -0.21 2.08 -7.47
N ASP A 212 1.04 1.68 -7.63
CA ASP A 212 1.53 0.39 -7.15
C ASP A 212 1.43 0.36 -5.62
N ALA A 213 1.86 1.44 -4.96
CA ALA A 213 1.77 1.59 -3.51
C ALA A 213 0.31 1.56 -3.00
N GLU A 214 -0.62 2.28 -3.64
CA GLU A 214 -2.05 2.25 -3.33
C GLU A 214 -2.68 0.86 -3.58
N THR A 215 -2.16 0.09 -4.53
CA THR A 215 -2.61 -1.27 -4.85
C THR A 215 -2.11 -2.28 -3.82
N TRP A 216 -0.87 -2.15 -3.35
CA TRP A 216 -0.33 -2.97 -2.25
C TRP A 216 -1.10 -2.73 -0.96
N LEU A 217 -1.43 -1.47 -0.68
CA LEU A 217 -2.25 -1.09 0.48
C LEU A 217 -3.66 -1.72 0.37
N LEU A 218 -4.29 -1.65 -0.80
CA LEU A 218 -5.59 -2.29 -1.05
C LEU A 218 -5.54 -3.81 -0.89
N ALA A 219 -4.48 -4.46 -1.37
CA ALA A 219 -4.31 -5.89 -1.22
C ALA A 219 -4.20 -6.30 0.25
N GLY A 220 -3.58 -5.46 1.08
CA GLY A 220 -3.59 -5.60 2.55
C GLY A 220 -4.98 -5.48 3.15
N MET A 221 -5.79 -4.51 2.70
CA MET A 221 -7.19 -4.40 3.14
C MET A 221 -8.00 -5.63 2.71
N ALA A 222 -7.79 -6.11 1.48
CA ALA A 222 -8.49 -7.26 0.93
C ALA A 222 -8.10 -8.58 1.63
N SER A 223 -6.85 -8.73 2.07
CA SER A 223 -6.40 -9.92 2.81
C SER A 223 -7.02 -10.05 4.20
N ALA A 224 -7.52 -8.95 4.77
CA ALA A 224 -8.31 -8.98 5.99
C ALA A 224 -9.62 -9.76 5.79
N PHE A 225 -10.22 -9.72 4.60
CA PHE A 225 -11.51 -10.36 4.32
C PHE A 225 -11.53 -11.87 4.61
N PRO A 226 -10.69 -12.71 3.97
CA PRO A 226 -10.65 -14.13 4.27
C PRO A 226 -10.12 -14.43 5.68
N ALA A 227 -9.25 -13.59 6.24
CA ALA A 227 -8.77 -13.75 7.62
C ALA A 227 -9.91 -13.57 8.64
N PHE A 228 -10.74 -12.55 8.48
CA PHE A 228 -11.91 -12.31 9.33
C PHE A 228 -12.92 -13.46 9.24
N ILE A 229 -13.21 -13.97 8.04
CA ILE A 229 -14.11 -15.13 7.87
C ILE A 229 -13.57 -16.33 8.63
N PHE A 230 -12.28 -16.63 8.47
CA PHE A 230 -11.68 -17.77 9.17
C PHE A 230 -11.75 -17.59 10.68
N ASN A 231 -11.32 -16.43 11.19
CA ASN A 231 -11.29 -16.14 12.62
C ASN A 231 -12.68 -16.10 13.27
N SER A 232 -13.73 -15.75 12.50
CA SER A 232 -15.09 -15.62 13.02
C SER A 232 -15.90 -16.92 12.96
N PHE A 233 -15.64 -17.80 11.99
CA PHE A 233 -16.44 -19.03 11.80
C PHE A 233 -15.62 -20.31 11.89
N ALA A 234 -14.51 -20.40 11.15
CA ALA A 234 -13.74 -21.63 11.08
C ALA A 234 -13.01 -21.90 12.40
N ALA A 235 -12.37 -20.87 12.97
CA ALA A 235 -11.59 -21.03 14.19
C ALA A 235 -12.44 -21.42 15.41
N PRO A 236 -13.58 -20.77 15.70
CA PRO A 236 -14.44 -21.19 16.81
C PRO A 236 -14.99 -22.61 16.64
N ALA A 237 -15.22 -23.05 15.40
CA ALA A 237 -15.72 -24.40 15.12
C ALA A 237 -14.65 -25.50 15.33
N ILE A 238 -13.36 -25.17 15.20
CA ILE A 238 -12.24 -26.11 15.39
C ILE A 238 -11.83 -26.20 16.87
N ILE A 239 -12.03 -25.12 17.65
CA ILE A 239 -11.63 -25.09 19.06
C ILE A 239 -12.50 -26.04 19.88
N PRO A 240 -11.91 -26.92 20.72
CA PRO A 240 -12.69 -27.85 21.53
C PRO A 240 -13.66 -27.12 22.47
N SER A 241 -14.93 -27.52 22.45
CA SER A 241 -15.98 -26.96 23.32
C SER A 241 -15.75 -27.23 24.81
N THR A 242 -14.82 -28.13 25.15
CA THR A 242 -14.40 -28.42 26.52
C THR A 242 -13.44 -27.38 27.10
N PHE A 243 -12.89 -26.48 26.26
CA PHE A 243 -11.99 -25.45 26.73
C PHE A 243 -12.73 -24.43 27.61
N PRO A 244 -12.13 -23.99 28.73
CA PRO A 244 -12.68 -22.87 29.46
C PRO A 244 -12.64 -21.61 28.59
N ILE A 245 -13.55 -20.67 28.85
CA ILE A 245 -13.75 -19.45 28.03
C ILE A 245 -12.42 -18.71 27.77
N TRP A 246 -11.63 -18.48 28.82
CA TRP A 246 -10.32 -17.81 28.71
C TRP A 246 -9.34 -18.52 27.77
N ALA A 247 -9.36 -19.87 27.73
CA ALA A 247 -8.47 -20.65 26.87
C ALA A 247 -8.96 -20.62 25.42
N SER A 248 -10.28 -20.62 25.21
CA SER A 248 -10.88 -20.42 23.89
C SER A 248 -10.54 -19.03 23.34
N GLU A 249 -10.71 -17.97 24.13
CA GLU A 249 -10.36 -16.59 23.76
C GLU A 249 -8.87 -16.45 23.44
N LEU A 250 -8.00 -17.00 24.29
CA LEU A 250 -6.56 -17.00 24.06
C LEU A 250 -6.19 -17.75 22.78
N CYS A 251 -6.82 -18.89 22.50
CA CYS A 251 -6.58 -19.66 21.28
C CYS A 251 -7.00 -18.88 20.02
N LEU A 252 -8.18 -18.24 20.04
CA LEU A 252 -8.65 -17.40 18.94
C LEU A 252 -7.70 -16.22 18.70
N LEU A 253 -7.35 -15.50 19.77
CA LEU A 253 -6.56 -14.27 19.70
C LEU A 253 -5.08 -14.53 19.37
N ALA A 254 -4.46 -15.52 20.00
CA ALA A 254 -3.02 -15.73 19.94
C ALA A 254 -2.57 -16.81 18.96
N LEU A 255 -3.44 -17.76 18.60
CA LEU A 255 -3.07 -18.85 17.68
C LEU A 255 -3.77 -18.67 16.34
N SER A 256 -5.10 -18.68 16.32
CA SER A 256 -5.85 -18.64 15.07
C SER A 256 -5.63 -17.35 14.29
N ALA A 257 -5.84 -16.21 14.95
CA ALA A 257 -5.77 -14.92 14.27
C ALA A 257 -4.39 -14.66 13.63
N PRO A 258 -3.27 -14.72 14.37
CA PRO A 258 -1.93 -14.57 13.78
C PRO A 258 -1.63 -15.55 12.66
N PHE A 259 -2.00 -16.83 12.83
CA PHE A 259 -1.76 -17.85 11.81
C PHE A 259 -2.44 -17.49 10.48
N CYS A 260 -3.74 -17.20 10.52
CA CYS A 260 -4.50 -16.91 9.31
C CYS A 260 -4.14 -15.55 8.71
N GLU A 261 -4.00 -14.52 9.54
CA GLU A 261 -3.72 -13.17 9.08
C GLU A 261 -2.36 -13.08 8.38
N GLU A 262 -1.31 -13.67 8.94
CA GLU A 262 0.02 -13.63 8.32
C GLU A 262 0.08 -14.49 7.04
N ILE A 263 -0.68 -15.59 6.97
CA ILE A 263 -0.83 -16.36 5.72
C ILE A 263 -1.49 -15.52 4.63
N PHE A 264 -2.64 -14.90 4.92
CA PHE A 264 -3.36 -14.12 3.91
C PHE A 264 -2.61 -12.83 3.52
N LYS A 265 -1.88 -12.19 4.44
CA LYS A 265 -0.93 -11.11 4.10
C LYS A 265 0.19 -11.62 3.20
N GLY A 266 0.77 -12.78 3.50
CA GLY A 266 1.79 -13.42 2.66
C GLY A 266 1.28 -13.72 1.25
N ILE A 267 0.05 -14.25 1.12
CA ILE A 267 -0.62 -14.47 -0.17
C ILE A 267 -0.81 -13.13 -0.90
N ALA A 268 -1.26 -12.08 -0.21
CA ALA A 268 -1.43 -10.76 -0.81
C ALA A 268 -0.10 -10.18 -1.34
N VAL A 269 1.03 -10.42 -0.67
CA VAL A 269 2.36 -10.06 -1.20
C VAL A 269 2.71 -10.92 -2.41
N ALA A 270 2.44 -12.22 -2.38
CA ALA A 270 2.72 -13.14 -3.47
C ALA A 270 1.94 -12.81 -4.77
N LEU A 271 0.78 -12.15 -4.69
CA LEU A 271 0.08 -11.63 -5.87
C LEU A 271 0.94 -10.64 -6.69
N PHE A 272 1.90 -9.97 -6.05
CA PHE A 272 2.79 -9.01 -6.69
C PHE A 272 4.13 -9.62 -7.10
N LEU A 273 4.33 -10.93 -6.92
CA LEU A 273 5.56 -11.65 -7.27
C LEU A 273 6.13 -11.34 -8.66
N PRO A 274 5.33 -11.21 -9.74
CA PRO A 274 5.85 -10.84 -11.07
C PRO A 274 6.50 -9.45 -11.12
N SER A 275 6.13 -8.54 -10.21
CA SER A 275 6.62 -7.16 -10.15
C SER A 275 7.76 -6.96 -9.14
N ILE A 276 8.07 -7.98 -8.31
CA ILE A 276 9.09 -7.87 -7.28
C ILE A 276 10.48 -7.94 -7.90
N LYS A 277 11.25 -6.86 -7.75
CA LYS A 277 12.61 -6.76 -8.30
C LYS A 277 13.69 -7.39 -7.40
N GLY A 278 13.39 -7.63 -6.13
CA GLY A 278 14.35 -8.18 -5.17
C GLY A 278 13.86 -8.07 -3.71
N PRO A 279 14.70 -8.46 -2.74
CA PRO A 279 14.30 -8.55 -1.32
C PRO A 279 13.87 -7.21 -0.73
N LYS A 280 14.55 -6.11 -1.06
CA LYS A 280 14.17 -4.76 -0.56
C LYS A 280 12.82 -4.29 -1.10
N HIS A 281 12.52 -4.58 -2.37
CA HIS A 281 11.21 -4.29 -2.95
C HIS A 281 10.13 -5.20 -2.36
N GLY A 282 10.45 -6.48 -2.12
CA GLY A 282 9.58 -7.41 -1.40
C GLY A 282 9.27 -6.97 0.04
N PHE A 283 10.28 -6.46 0.77
CA PHE A 283 10.11 -5.85 2.08
C PHE A 283 9.11 -4.67 2.01
N GLN A 284 9.29 -3.77 1.03
CA GLN A 284 8.42 -2.60 0.87
C GLN A 284 6.96 -2.99 0.58
N ILE A 285 6.76 -3.97 -0.29
CA ILE A 285 5.42 -4.49 -0.62
C ILE A 285 4.81 -5.13 0.62
N GLY A 286 5.53 -6.02 1.30
CA GLY A 286 5.09 -6.64 2.55
C GLY A 286 4.73 -5.63 3.63
N PHE A 287 5.57 -4.62 3.82
CA PHE A 287 5.32 -3.53 4.77
C PHE A 287 4.03 -2.78 4.43
N THR A 288 3.83 -2.45 3.15
CA THR A 288 2.63 -1.72 2.69
C THR A 288 1.36 -2.59 2.76
N VAL A 289 1.45 -3.89 2.48
CA VAL A 289 0.36 -4.85 2.67
C VAL A 289 -0.02 -4.94 4.15
N GLY A 290 0.95 -5.03 5.06
CA GLY A 290 0.71 -5.04 6.50
C GLY A 290 0.03 -3.76 7.00
N LEU A 291 0.44 -2.59 6.48
CA LEU A 291 -0.23 -1.31 6.75
C LEU A 291 -1.69 -1.30 6.25
N GLY A 292 -1.95 -1.88 5.08
CA GLY A 292 -3.29 -2.01 4.51
C GLY A 292 -4.22 -2.85 5.38
N PHE A 293 -3.70 -3.98 5.89
CA PHE A 293 -4.43 -4.81 6.85
C PHE A 293 -4.72 -4.04 8.14
N ALA A 294 -3.70 -3.37 8.69
CA ALA A 294 -3.83 -2.57 9.90
C ALA A 294 -4.87 -1.45 9.77
N LEU A 295 -5.09 -0.88 8.58
CA LEU A 295 -6.14 0.13 8.36
C LEU A 295 -7.54 -0.42 8.66
N ILE A 296 -7.88 -1.60 8.15
CA ILE A 296 -9.18 -2.24 8.39
C ILE A 296 -9.34 -2.58 9.87
N GLU A 297 -8.30 -3.16 10.46
CA GLU A 297 -8.33 -3.59 11.85
C GLU A 297 -8.44 -2.39 12.81
N ASN A 298 -7.65 -1.34 12.60
CA ASN A 298 -7.70 -0.13 13.42
C ASN A 298 -9.04 0.60 13.29
N PHE A 299 -9.62 0.63 12.10
CA PHE A 299 -10.93 1.23 11.90
C PHE A 299 -11.96 0.60 12.83
N GLN A 300 -11.94 -0.74 12.96
CA GLN A 300 -12.78 -1.49 13.88
C GLN A 300 -12.42 -1.24 15.36
N TYR A 301 -11.18 -1.47 15.77
CA TYR A 301 -10.81 -1.38 17.20
C TYR A 301 -10.97 0.03 17.76
N ILE A 302 -10.58 1.06 17.01
CA ILE A 302 -10.76 2.46 17.44
C ILE A 302 -12.23 2.85 17.35
N GLY A 303 -12.98 2.27 16.41
CA GLY A 303 -14.43 2.47 16.33
C GLY A 303 -15.16 1.90 17.56
N ILE A 304 -14.81 0.69 18.00
CA ILE A 304 -15.40 0.06 19.19
C ILE A 304 -15.03 0.83 20.46
N SER A 305 -13.80 1.37 20.55
CA SER A 305 -13.37 2.11 21.74
C SER A 305 -14.07 3.46 21.93
N LEU A 306 -14.83 3.95 20.94
CA LEU A 306 -15.78 5.07 21.13
C LEU A 306 -16.79 4.78 22.24
N MET A 307 -17.21 3.51 22.40
CA MET A 307 -18.13 3.09 23.47
C MET A 307 -17.49 3.18 24.86
N GLY A 308 -16.16 3.17 24.94
CA GLY A 308 -15.38 3.39 26.16
C GLY A 308 -15.19 4.87 26.50
N GLY A 309 -15.83 5.79 25.77
CA GLY A 309 -15.72 7.23 25.96
C GLY A 309 -14.38 7.83 25.48
N PRO A 310 -14.13 9.12 25.76
CA PRO A 310 -12.96 9.82 25.25
C PRO A 310 -11.62 9.22 25.71
N LEU A 311 -11.56 8.67 26.93
CA LEU A 311 -10.35 8.04 27.45
C LEU A 311 -10.08 6.70 26.75
N GLY A 312 -11.12 5.88 26.57
CA GLY A 312 -11.02 4.60 25.86
C GLY A 312 -10.49 4.76 24.43
N ILE A 313 -11.09 5.68 23.66
CA ILE A 313 -10.64 5.95 22.29
C ILE A 313 -9.21 6.50 22.27
N THR A 314 -8.86 7.43 23.16
CA THR A 314 -7.52 8.04 23.19
C THR A 314 -6.42 7.02 23.48
N ILE A 315 -6.64 6.15 24.47
CA ILE A 315 -5.69 5.07 24.80
C ILE A 315 -5.56 4.09 23.64
N THR A 316 -6.67 3.73 23.01
CA THR A 316 -6.65 2.80 21.86
C THR A 316 -5.92 3.41 20.65
N ILE A 317 -6.17 4.70 20.34
CA ILE A 317 -5.45 5.43 19.29
C ILE A 317 -3.94 5.42 19.56
N LEU A 318 -3.52 5.66 20.80
CA LEU A 318 -2.11 5.70 21.17
C LEU A 318 -1.45 4.32 21.02
N ILE A 319 -2.02 3.29 21.65
CA ILE A 319 -1.48 1.92 21.65
C ILE A 319 -1.42 1.36 20.24
N ARG A 320 -2.51 1.50 19.47
CA ARG A 320 -2.57 0.97 18.10
C ARG A 320 -1.75 1.79 17.13
N GLY A 321 -1.79 3.11 17.25
CA GLY A 321 -1.05 4.06 16.44
C GLY A 321 0.47 3.84 16.46
N ILE A 322 1.03 3.62 17.65
CA ILE A 322 2.48 3.49 17.86
C ILE A 322 2.93 2.01 17.89
N GLY A 323 2.07 1.09 18.33
CA GLY A 323 2.42 -0.32 18.55
C GLY A 323 1.95 -1.28 17.48
N SER A 324 0.64 -1.54 17.43
CA SER A 324 0.08 -2.61 16.58
C SER A 324 0.28 -2.35 15.08
N ILE A 325 0.16 -1.09 14.62
CA ILE A 325 0.38 -0.74 13.19
C ILE A 325 1.76 -1.14 12.67
N PRO A 326 2.88 -0.69 13.27
CA PRO A 326 4.19 -1.11 12.83
C PRO A 326 4.39 -2.61 13.03
N GLY A 327 3.73 -3.24 14.03
CA GLY A 327 3.71 -4.70 14.19
C GLY A 327 3.22 -5.42 12.93
N HIS A 328 2.01 -5.12 12.45
CA HIS A 328 1.49 -5.75 11.22
C HIS A 328 2.37 -5.46 10.00
N ALA A 329 2.88 -4.24 9.88
CA ALA A 329 3.75 -3.86 8.78
C ALA A 329 5.07 -4.66 8.79
N VAL A 330 5.70 -4.79 9.97
CA VAL A 330 6.96 -5.51 10.14
C VAL A 330 6.81 -7.01 9.88
N TRP A 331 5.81 -7.66 10.44
CA TRP A 331 5.60 -9.10 10.27
C TRP A 331 5.29 -9.46 8.81
N ALA A 332 4.46 -8.66 8.13
CA ALA A 332 4.21 -8.82 6.71
C ALA A 332 5.47 -8.52 5.86
N ALA A 333 6.30 -7.55 6.26
CA ALA A 333 7.57 -7.25 5.57
C ALA A 333 8.61 -8.37 5.70
N VAL A 334 8.64 -9.09 6.82
CA VAL A 334 9.50 -10.28 7.00
C VAL A 334 9.17 -11.33 5.94
N THR A 335 7.89 -11.70 5.81
CA THR A 335 7.42 -12.63 4.77
C THR A 335 7.67 -12.08 3.36
N GLY A 336 7.38 -10.80 3.13
CA GLY A 336 7.58 -10.14 1.83
C GLY A 336 9.05 -10.11 1.38
N THR A 337 9.99 -10.02 2.32
CA THR A 337 11.43 -10.07 2.00
C THR A 337 11.85 -11.44 1.48
N ALA A 338 11.37 -12.54 2.08
CA ALA A 338 11.63 -13.89 1.59
C ALA A 338 10.99 -14.13 0.22
N ILE A 339 9.78 -13.63 0.00
CA ILE A 339 9.14 -13.65 -1.33
C ILE A 339 9.98 -12.86 -2.34
N GLY A 340 10.58 -11.72 -1.94
CA GLY A 340 11.48 -10.96 -2.79
C GLY A 340 12.81 -11.64 -3.09
N TRP A 341 13.29 -12.52 -2.21
CA TRP A 341 14.41 -13.41 -2.52
C TRP A 341 14.02 -14.46 -3.56
N LEU A 342 12.86 -15.08 -3.42
CA LEU A 342 12.34 -16.03 -4.41
C LEU A 342 12.17 -15.37 -5.79
N ALA A 343 11.68 -14.12 -5.83
CA ALA A 343 11.53 -13.36 -7.08
C ALA A 343 12.86 -13.11 -7.82
N LYS A 344 13.98 -13.11 -7.09
CA LYS A 344 15.33 -12.92 -7.65
C LYS A 344 15.85 -14.19 -8.34
N GLU A 345 15.29 -15.36 -8.02
CA GLU A 345 15.72 -16.63 -8.63
C GLU A 345 15.30 -16.69 -10.10
N THR A 346 16.28 -16.68 -11.01
CA THR A 346 16.06 -16.61 -12.46
C THR A 346 15.21 -17.76 -12.99
N ASN A 347 15.44 -18.97 -12.50
CA ASN A 347 14.66 -20.16 -12.87
C ASN A 347 13.19 -20.01 -12.45
N PHE A 348 12.95 -19.56 -11.22
CA PHE A 348 11.61 -19.37 -10.69
C PHE A 348 10.88 -18.25 -11.44
N LYS A 349 11.53 -17.10 -11.63
CA LYS A 349 10.98 -15.97 -12.39
C LYS A 349 10.62 -16.36 -13.81
N THR A 350 11.50 -17.08 -14.51
CA THR A 350 11.24 -17.55 -15.88
C THR A 350 10.08 -18.53 -15.91
N LYS A 351 9.98 -19.44 -14.93
CA LYS A 351 8.85 -20.39 -14.81
C LYS A 351 7.53 -19.65 -14.62
N LEU A 352 7.54 -18.61 -13.81
CA LEU A 352 6.36 -17.80 -13.55
C LEU A 352 5.94 -17.00 -14.78
N GLU A 353 6.88 -16.35 -15.48
CA GLU A 353 6.62 -15.67 -16.75
C GLU A 353 6.10 -16.62 -17.84
N TRP A 354 6.66 -17.83 -17.91
CA TRP A 354 6.22 -18.87 -18.83
C TRP A 354 4.77 -19.27 -18.55
N TYR A 355 4.41 -19.60 -17.31
CA TYR A 355 3.03 -19.91 -16.95
C TYR A 355 2.07 -18.75 -17.26
N ALA A 356 2.46 -17.51 -16.95
CA ALA A 356 1.63 -16.35 -17.21
C ALA A 356 1.36 -16.17 -18.71
N LYS A 357 2.39 -16.33 -19.56
CA LYS A 357 2.23 -16.26 -21.02
C LYS A 357 1.41 -17.41 -21.57
N THR A 358 1.66 -18.64 -21.14
CA THR A 358 0.86 -19.81 -21.54
C THR A 358 -0.62 -19.64 -21.20
N TRP A 359 -0.92 -19.14 -20.00
CA TRP A 359 -2.30 -18.89 -19.59
C TRP A 359 -2.94 -17.74 -20.37
N SER A 360 -2.17 -16.68 -20.64
CA SER A 360 -2.63 -15.57 -21.48
C SER A 360 -2.95 -16.00 -22.90
N HIS A 361 -2.11 -16.84 -23.51
CA HIS A 361 -2.36 -17.38 -24.85
C HIS A 361 -3.60 -18.27 -24.84
N GLY A 362 -3.74 -19.17 -23.86
CA GLY A 362 -4.94 -20.01 -23.75
C GLY A 362 -6.24 -19.22 -23.52
N ALA A 363 -6.17 -18.09 -22.81
CA ALA A 363 -7.31 -17.19 -22.65
C ALA A 363 -7.64 -16.45 -23.96
N LEU A 364 -6.62 -16.05 -24.71
CA LEU A 364 -6.77 -15.44 -26.04
C LEU A 364 -7.45 -16.41 -27.00
N ASP A 365 -6.90 -17.62 -27.14
CA ASP A 365 -7.43 -18.68 -28.00
C ASP A 365 -8.89 -19.01 -27.66
N PHE A 366 -9.24 -19.00 -26.38
CA PHE A 366 -10.63 -19.19 -25.94
C PHE A 366 -11.55 -18.04 -26.38
N ILE A 367 -11.10 -16.79 -26.24
CA ILE A 367 -11.89 -15.60 -26.61
C ILE A 367 -12.04 -15.48 -28.14
N GLU A 368 -11.01 -15.82 -28.89
CA GLU A 368 -11.10 -15.83 -30.35
C GLU A 368 -11.89 -17.03 -30.86
N GLY A 369 -11.79 -18.18 -30.18
CA GLY A 369 -12.64 -19.35 -30.45
C GLY A 369 -14.14 -19.09 -30.27
N ILE A 370 -14.54 -18.07 -29.49
CA ILE A 370 -15.94 -17.62 -29.39
C ILE A 370 -16.30 -16.53 -30.42
N GLY A 371 -15.39 -16.19 -31.34
CA GLY A 371 -15.61 -15.27 -32.46
C GLY A 371 -15.38 -13.79 -32.15
N VAL A 372 -14.59 -13.47 -31.11
CA VAL A 372 -14.22 -12.10 -30.75
C VAL A 372 -12.74 -11.87 -31.06
N ASP A 373 -12.45 -11.04 -32.05
CA ASP A 373 -11.10 -10.54 -32.36
C ASP A 373 -10.58 -9.70 -31.18
N PHE A 374 -9.76 -10.32 -30.33
CA PHE A 374 -9.32 -9.73 -29.07
C PHE A 374 -7.97 -9.03 -29.18
N ASP A 375 -7.04 -9.58 -29.97
CA ASP A 375 -5.72 -8.98 -30.18
C ASP A 375 -5.70 -7.94 -31.31
N GLY A 376 -6.75 -7.86 -32.13
CA GLY A 376 -7.00 -6.81 -33.11
C GLY A 376 -6.25 -7.01 -34.42
N ASP A 377 -5.88 -8.25 -34.75
CA ASP A 377 -5.18 -8.59 -35.99
C ASP A 377 -6.13 -8.78 -37.19
N GLY A 378 -7.43 -8.89 -36.93
CA GLY A 378 -8.48 -9.01 -37.93
C GLY A 378 -8.90 -10.44 -38.26
N ASP A 379 -8.47 -11.45 -37.49
CA ASP A 379 -9.03 -12.80 -37.53
C ASP A 379 -9.43 -13.35 -36.14
N SER A 380 -9.59 -14.67 -36.04
CA SER A 380 -10.04 -15.36 -34.82
C SER A 380 -9.37 -16.73 -34.68
N SER A 381 -8.13 -16.84 -35.17
CA SER A 381 -7.41 -18.11 -35.28
C SER A 381 -6.59 -18.45 -34.03
N GLY A 382 -6.59 -17.58 -33.02
CA GLY A 382 -5.85 -17.73 -31.77
C GLY A 382 -4.52 -16.98 -31.82
N HIS A 383 -3.63 -17.29 -30.89
CA HIS A 383 -2.34 -16.62 -30.80
C HIS A 383 -1.40 -16.90 -31.99
N ASP A 384 -1.14 -15.89 -32.81
CA ASP A 384 -0.26 -15.94 -33.98
C ASP A 384 1.25 -15.76 -33.69
N GLY A 385 1.63 -15.58 -32.43
CA GLY A 385 3.02 -15.33 -32.05
C GLY A 385 3.92 -16.57 -32.07
N PRO A 386 5.26 -16.37 -32.00
CA PRO A 386 6.21 -17.48 -31.96
C PRO A 386 5.96 -18.41 -30.76
N ALA A 387 6.16 -19.71 -30.99
CA ALA A 387 5.95 -20.74 -29.98
C ALA A 387 6.74 -20.45 -28.69
N LEU A 388 6.06 -20.59 -27.55
CA LEU A 388 6.60 -20.25 -26.25
C LEU A 388 7.59 -21.32 -25.75
N ASP A 389 8.88 -21.14 -26.01
CA ASP A 389 9.93 -22.04 -25.49
C ASP A 389 10.53 -21.55 -24.16
N PHE A 390 10.53 -22.42 -23.16
CA PHE A 390 11.04 -22.12 -21.83
C PHE A 390 12.56 -21.88 -21.82
N ASN A 391 13.33 -22.66 -22.59
CA ASN A 391 14.79 -22.58 -22.56
C ASN A 391 15.29 -21.27 -23.17
N SER A 392 14.72 -20.86 -24.31
CA SER A 392 15.01 -19.56 -24.92
C SER A 392 14.64 -18.38 -23.99
N MET A 393 13.52 -18.46 -23.27
CA MET A 393 13.16 -17.45 -22.25
C MET A 393 14.16 -17.42 -21.10
N LEU A 394 14.65 -18.58 -20.65
CA LEU A 394 15.62 -18.67 -19.57
C LEU A 394 16.97 -18.05 -19.95
N GLU A 395 17.46 -18.32 -21.16
CA GLU A 395 18.71 -17.71 -21.67
C GLU A 395 18.58 -16.20 -21.84
N ARG A 396 17.42 -15.73 -22.33
CA ARG A 396 17.12 -14.30 -22.42
C ARG A 396 17.09 -13.62 -21.05
N ASN A 397 16.42 -14.21 -20.07
CA ASN A 397 16.32 -13.66 -18.72
C ASN A 397 17.64 -13.67 -17.96
N LYS A 398 18.59 -14.56 -18.31
CA LYS A 398 19.97 -14.53 -17.79
C LYS A 398 20.81 -13.40 -18.37
N SER A 399 20.51 -12.94 -19.59
CA SER A 399 21.28 -11.92 -20.31
C SER A 399 20.70 -10.50 -20.19
N GLU A 400 19.44 -10.35 -19.79
CA GLU A 400 18.84 -9.03 -19.51
C GLU A 400 19.37 -8.44 -18.19
N SER A 401 20.11 -7.33 -18.29
CA SER A 401 20.40 -6.45 -17.15
C SER A 401 19.17 -5.59 -16.81
N VAL A 402 18.87 -5.46 -15.52
CA VAL A 402 17.73 -4.68 -15.04
C VAL A 402 17.94 -3.19 -15.37
N LYS A 403 17.27 -2.69 -16.41
CA LYS A 403 17.21 -1.25 -16.69
C LYS A 403 16.32 -0.56 -15.64
N ASN A 404 16.90 0.39 -14.90
CA ASN A 404 16.15 1.26 -14.01
C ASN A 404 15.60 2.46 -14.80
N GLU A 405 14.32 2.40 -15.13
CA GLU A 405 13.62 3.49 -15.81
C GLU A 405 12.71 4.23 -14.82
N HIS A 406 13.00 5.52 -14.62
CA HIS A 406 12.15 6.44 -13.85
C HIS A 406 11.78 7.64 -14.75
N PRO A 407 10.71 7.53 -15.55
CA PRO A 407 10.27 8.61 -16.44
C PRO A 407 9.57 9.78 -15.70
N TRP A 408 9.43 9.74 -14.37
CA TRP A 408 8.69 10.75 -13.61
C TRP A 408 9.56 11.50 -12.62
N LEU A 409 9.42 12.83 -12.59
CA LEU A 409 10.13 13.76 -11.69
C LEU A 409 9.12 14.57 -10.85
N LEU A 410 9.48 14.91 -9.62
CA LEU A 410 8.68 15.78 -8.75
C LEU A 410 9.21 17.21 -8.77
N LEU A 411 8.29 18.18 -8.85
CA LEU A 411 8.59 19.61 -8.78
C LEU A 411 8.08 20.21 -7.46
N ASP A 412 8.92 21.06 -6.85
CA ASP A 412 8.55 21.85 -5.68
C ASP A 412 7.58 22.99 -6.04
N SER A 413 7.18 23.79 -5.05
CA SER A 413 6.32 24.96 -5.26
C SER A 413 6.95 26.03 -6.16
N SER A 414 8.28 26.01 -6.30
CA SER A 414 9.11 26.96 -7.04
C SER A 414 9.45 26.48 -8.45
N GLY A 415 9.08 25.25 -8.81
CA GLY A 415 9.35 24.64 -10.12
C GLY A 415 10.68 23.90 -10.23
N ASN A 416 11.43 23.72 -9.13
CA ASN A 416 12.67 22.96 -9.12
C ASN A 416 12.41 21.47 -8.94
N VAL A 417 13.18 20.65 -9.66
CA VAL A 417 13.20 19.20 -9.44
C VAL A 417 13.82 18.93 -8.08
N PHE A 418 13.10 18.21 -7.21
CA PHE A 418 13.63 17.78 -5.93
C PHE A 418 13.51 16.27 -5.78
N ASN A 419 14.49 15.67 -5.11
CA ASN A 419 14.46 14.27 -4.74
C ASN A 419 13.90 14.15 -3.32
N GLN A 420 12.74 13.53 -3.17
CA GLN A 420 12.13 13.31 -1.85
C GLN A 420 12.97 12.42 -0.92
N PHE A 421 14.00 11.75 -1.45
CA PHE A 421 14.93 10.91 -0.71
C PHE A 421 16.25 11.63 -0.38
N GLU A 422 16.49 12.83 -0.91
CA GLU A 422 17.59 13.68 -0.45
C GLU A 422 17.19 14.30 0.89
N ILE A 423 17.70 13.70 1.96
CA ILE A 423 17.68 14.31 3.28
C ILE A 423 18.47 15.60 3.16
N LYS A 424 17.77 16.74 3.18
CA LYS A 424 18.39 18.01 3.55
C LYS A 424 18.77 17.84 5.02
N ASN A 425 19.98 17.34 5.27
CA ASN A 425 20.53 17.28 6.61
C ASN A 425 20.30 18.65 7.22
N LEU A 426 19.60 18.67 8.34
CA LEU A 426 19.33 19.86 9.11
C LEU A 426 20.68 20.36 9.64
N SER A 427 21.38 21.14 8.81
CA SER A 427 22.71 21.71 9.00
C SER A 427 22.73 22.80 10.09
N ILE A 428 22.04 22.56 11.20
CA ILE A 428 21.90 23.50 12.31
C ILE A 428 22.57 22.95 13.59
N LEU A 429 22.86 21.64 13.69
CA LEU A 429 23.68 21.11 14.80
C LEU A 429 25.15 20.85 14.44
N ASP A 430 25.49 20.54 13.18
CA ASP A 430 26.89 20.24 12.81
C ASP A 430 27.82 21.47 12.78
N ASN A 431 27.26 22.68 12.76
CA ASN A 431 28.03 23.93 12.76
C ASN A 431 28.40 24.45 14.17
N LEU A 432 28.02 23.73 15.24
CA LEU A 432 28.39 24.08 16.62
C LEU A 432 29.50 23.19 17.21
N GLU A 433 29.87 22.09 16.55
CA GLU A 433 30.95 21.19 17.00
C GLU A 433 32.16 21.16 16.05
N ALA A 434 32.15 21.95 14.96
CA ALA A 434 33.27 22.08 14.02
C ALA A 434 34.37 23.05 14.50
N SER A 435 34.75 22.97 15.77
CA SER A 435 36.00 23.51 16.28
C SER A 435 36.53 22.65 17.42
N ASN A 436 37.00 21.44 17.10
CA ASN A 436 38.27 20.88 17.58
C ASN A 436 38.39 19.40 17.19
N ASP A 437 39.63 19.01 16.90
CA ASP A 437 40.14 17.67 16.62
C ASP A 437 39.82 17.02 15.27
N SER A 438 40.73 17.32 14.33
CA SER A 438 41.21 16.38 13.34
C SER A 438 41.80 15.13 14.02
N SER A 439 41.00 14.07 14.13
CA SER A 439 41.53 12.72 14.23
C SER A 439 40.85 11.80 13.21
N MET A 440 41.70 11.16 12.44
CA MET A 440 41.43 10.23 11.37
C MET A 440 40.65 9.02 11.92
N ARG A 441 39.32 9.07 11.85
CA ARG A 441 38.46 7.92 12.14
C ARG A 441 38.28 7.11 10.86
N SER A 442 38.84 5.90 10.88
CA SER A 442 38.53 4.85 9.91
C SER A 442 37.08 4.40 10.11
N ASP A 443 36.16 4.99 9.34
CA ASP A 443 34.77 4.54 9.28
C ASP A 443 34.68 3.17 8.59
N THR A 444 34.91 2.11 9.37
CA THR A 444 34.34 0.81 9.06
C THR A 444 32.90 0.82 9.58
N PRO A 445 31.88 0.70 8.71
CA PRO A 445 30.50 0.70 9.17
C PRO A 445 30.27 -0.59 9.95
N THR A 446 30.19 -0.49 11.28
CA THR A 446 29.78 -1.61 12.14
C THR A 446 28.38 -2.07 11.72
N SER A 447 28.32 -3.30 11.25
CA SER A 447 27.16 -3.98 10.64
C SER A 447 26.02 -4.20 11.66
N SER A 448 25.27 -3.16 11.99
CA SER A 448 24.21 -3.23 13.00
C SER A 448 22.82 -3.26 12.35
N GLY A 449 22.44 -4.40 11.78
CA GLY A 449 21.08 -4.66 11.29
C GLY A 449 20.76 -6.16 11.28
N ILE A 450 19.49 -6.52 11.53
CA ILE A 450 19.04 -7.92 11.52
C ILE A 450 18.85 -8.37 10.07
N MET A 451 19.55 -9.42 9.65
CA MET A 451 19.35 -10.03 8.34
C MET A 451 18.11 -10.93 8.36
N LEU A 452 17.24 -10.75 7.37
CA LEU A 452 16.01 -11.53 7.24
C LEU A 452 16.30 -12.89 6.59
N PRO A 453 15.62 -13.97 7.04
CA PRO A 453 15.77 -15.27 6.42
C PRO A 453 15.28 -15.25 4.97
N LYS A 454 15.93 -16.07 4.12
CA LYS A 454 15.54 -16.23 2.70
C LYS A 454 14.38 -17.22 2.52
N SER A 455 14.22 -18.15 3.45
CA SER A 455 13.16 -19.16 3.41
C SER A 455 11.79 -18.54 3.74
N ILE A 456 10.82 -18.77 2.87
CA ILE A 456 9.43 -18.31 3.05
C ILE A 456 8.82 -18.96 4.30
N TYR A 457 9.00 -20.26 4.50
CA TYR A 457 8.44 -20.97 5.65
C TYR A 457 8.98 -20.45 6.99
N LEU A 458 10.29 -20.18 7.05
CA LEU A 458 10.91 -19.62 8.26
C LEU A 458 10.43 -18.19 8.51
N SER A 459 10.34 -17.38 7.45
CA SER A 459 9.90 -15.98 7.56
C SER A 459 8.44 -15.87 7.98
N LEU A 460 7.56 -16.68 7.38
CA LEU A 460 6.16 -16.77 7.75
C LEU A 460 5.99 -17.30 9.18
N GLY A 461 6.74 -18.34 9.56
CA GLY A 461 6.75 -18.86 10.93
C GLY A 461 7.16 -17.81 11.96
N LEU A 462 8.18 -16.99 11.66
CA LEU A 462 8.60 -15.88 12.50
C LEU A 462 7.54 -14.77 12.59
N ALA A 463 6.90 -14.44 11.47
CA ALA A 463 5.82 -13.46 11.43
C ALA A 463 4.63 -13.91 12.30
N ILE A 464 4.20 -15.16 12.13
CA ILE A 464 3.12 -15.77 12.94
C ILE A 464 3.53 -15.77 14.42
N PHE A 465 4.73 -16.24 14.75
CA PHE A 465 5.20 -16.29 16.14
C PHE A 465 5.28 -14.91 16.80
N GLY A 466 5.84 -13.92 16.09
CA GLY A 466 5.95 -12.55 16.60
C GLY A 466 4.59 -11.91 16.85
N HIS A 467 3.63 -12.13 15.95
CA HIS A 467 2.27 -11.65 16.11
C HIS A 467 1.52 -12.42 17.22
N SER A 468 1.63 -13.75 17.27
CA SER A 468 1.14 -14.58 18.37
C SER A 468 1.67 -14.17 19.73
N PHE A 469 2.96 -13.85 19.83
CA PHE A 469 3.58 -13.40 21.07
C PHE A 469 2.99 -12.07 21.55
N TRP A 470 2.82 -11.11 20.63
CA TRP A 470 2.16 -9.83 20.94
C TRP A 470 0.75 -10.07 21.51
N ASN A 471 -0.06 -10.87 20.82
CA ASN A 471 -1.45 -11.13 21.19
C ASN A 471 -1.57 -11.90 22.51
N ALA A 472 -0.83 -13.00 22.65
CA ALA A 472 -0.86 -13.84 23.85
C ALA A 472 -0.45 -13.06 25.09
N THR A 473 0.70 -12.38 25.02
CA THR A 473 1.26 -11.73 26.20
C THR A 473 0.50 -10.46 26.57
N SER A 474 -0.08 -9.74 25.59
CA SER A 474 -1.00 -8.63 25.85
C SER A 474 -2.23 -9.11 26.64
N PHE A 475 -2.88 -10.20 26.21
CA PHE A 475 -4.03 -10.77 26.93
C PHE A 475 -3.64 -11.27 28.33
N LEU A 476 -2.57 -12.06 28.42
CA LEU A 476 -2.12 -12.66 29.68
C LEU A 476 -1.63 -11.62 30.70
N SER A 477 -1.10 -10.48 30.23
CA SER A 477 -0.64 -9.39 31.10
C SER A 477 -1.75 -8.77 31.96
N TYR A 478 -2.99 -8.82 31.50
CA TYR A 478 -4.17 -8.42 32.28
C TYR A 478 -4.79 -9.63 33.00
N PHE A 479 -5.01 -10.72 32.27
CA PHE A 479 -5.75 -11.88 32.75
C PHE A 479 -5.08 -12.60 33.94
N LEU A 480 -3.76 -12.82 33.90
CA LEU A 480 -3.07 -13.56 34.96
C LEU A 480 -3.10 -12.79 36.30
N PRO A 481 -2.70 -11.50 36.37
CA PRO A 481 -2.79 -10.74 37.62
C PRO A 481 -4.19 -10.71 38.23
N GLU A 482 -5.21 -10.52 37.39
CA GLU A 482 -6.61 -10.50 37.84
C GLU A 482 -7.02 -11.86 38.42
N ARG A 483 -6.67 -12.94 37.72
CA ARG A 483 -6.96 -14.31 38.17
C ARG A 483 -6.24 -14.71 39.46
N TYR A 484 -5.05 -14.15 39.72
CA TYR A 484 -4.32 -14.35 40.97
C TYR A 484 -4.71 -13.38 42.10
N GLY A 485 -5.74 -12.55 41.90
CA GLY A 485 -6.32 -11.71 42.95
C GLY A 485 -5.59 -10.39 43.21
N LEU A 486 -4.79 -9.90 42.26
CA LEU A 486 -4.12 -8.58 42.37
C LEU A 486 -5.10 -7.40 42.23
N GLY A 487 -6.35 -7.65 41.81
CA GLY A 487 -7.38 -6.63 41.61
C GLY A 487 -7.25 -5.89 40.27
N GLU A 488 -8.33 -5.25 39.83
CA GLU A 488 -8.44 -4.63 38.50
C GLU A 488 -7.37 -3.54 38.27
N THR A 489 -7.15 -2.66 39.25
CA THR A 489 -6.23 -1.53 39.12
C THR A 489 -4.78 -1.97 38.87
N TYR A 490 -4.29 -2.94 39.64
CA TYR A 490 -2.92 -3.44 39.47
C TYR A 490 -2.77 -4.27 38.21
N SER A 491 -3.79 -5.04 37.83
CA SER A 491 -3.83 -5.81 36.59
C SER A 491 -3.77 -4.91 35.35
N LEU A 492 -4.55 -3.81 35.37
CA LEU A 492 -4.51 -2.78 34.33
C LEU A 492 -3.12 -2.13 34.24
N LEU A 493 -2.52 -1.77 35.38
CA LEU A 493 -1.19 -1.15 35.41
C LEU A 493 -0.12 -2.08 34.80
N ILE A 494 -0.13 -3.36 35.17
CA ILE A 494 0.77 -4.37 34.61
C ILE A 494 0.57 -4.49 33.10
N SER A 495 -0.69 -4.53 32.63
CA SER A 495 -1.00 -4.62 31.21
C SER A 495 -0.51 -3.40 30.41
N ILE A 496 -0.66 -2.19 30.96
CA ILE A 496 -0.15 -0.96 30.33
C ILE A 496 1.39 -0.98 30.25
N ILE A 497 2.06 -1.35 31.34
CA ILE A 497 3.53 -1.44 31.38
C ILE A 497 4.02 -2.49 30.39
N TRP A 498 3.38 -3.66 30.35
CA TRP A 498 3.73 -4.73 29.41
C TRP A 498 3.51 -4.30 27.96
N THR A 499 2.39 -3.65 27.67
CA THR A 499 2.11 -3.09 26.34
C THR A 499 3.18 -2.08 25.93
N PHE A 500 3.63 -1.22 26.85
CA PHE A 500 4.72 -0.28 26.58
C PHE A 500 6.05 -1.00 26.25
N ILE A 501 6.38 -2.08 26.96
CA ILE A 501 7.55 -2.92 26.66
C ILE A 501 7.43 -3.51 25.25
N LEU A 502 6.27 -4.08 24.91
CA LEU A 502 6.02 -4.64 23.59
C LEU A 502 6.17 -3.58 22.49
N ILE A 503 5.63 -2.37 22.69
CA ILE A 503 5.78 -1.24 21.75
C ILE A 503 7.27 -0.93 21.54
N ILE A 504 8.06 -0.79 22.61
CA ILE A 504 9.49 -0.51 22.48
C ILE A 504 10.19 -1.64 21.70
N SER A 505 9.89 -2.89 22.04
CA SER A 505 10.47 -4.05 21.36
C SER A 505 10.17 -4.07 19.86
N ILE A 506 8.92 -3.84 19.45
CA ILE A 506 8.57 -3.85 18.02
C ILE A 506 9.20 -2.69 17.26
N LEU A 507 9.33 -1.51 17.88
CA LEU A 507 10.01 -0.37 17.28
C LEU A 507 11.52 -0.60 17.10
N LEU A 508 12.16 -1.26 18.08
CA LEU A 508 13.56 -1.67 17.96
C LEU A 508 13.73 -2.71 16.84
N ILE A 509 12.87 -3.72 16.77
CA ILE A 509 12.88 -4.72 15.71
C ILE A 509 12.68 -4.06 14.35
N ALA A 510 11.68 -3.19 14.20
CA ALA A 510 11.41 -2.46 12.96
C ALA A 510 12.63 -1.68 12.46
N ASN A 511 13.29 -0.95 13.36
CA ASN A 511 14.48 -0.17 13.04
C ASN A 511 15.65 -1.08 12.63
N GLN A 512 15.90 -2.17 13.36
CA GLN A 512 16.97 -3.12 13.05
C GLN A 512 16.75 -3.86 11.71
N LEU A 513 15.49 -4.18 11.37
CA LEU A 513 15.12 -4.76 10.09
C LEU A 513 15.30 -3.77 8.94
N LEU A 514 14.88 -2.51 9.12
CA LEU A 514 15.10 -1.44 8.14
C LEU A 514 16.60 -1.18 7.91
N LYS A 515 17.45 -1.31 8.93
CA LYS A 515 18.91 -1.25 8.76
C LYS A 515 19.44 -2.48 8.01
N GLY A 516 19.01 -3.67 8.39
CA GLY A 516 19.44 -4.93 7.76
C GLY A 516 19.10 -5.03 6.27
N ILE A 517 17.91 -4.57 5.87
CA ILE A 517 17.49 -4.62 4.46
C ILE A 517 18.29 -3.64 3.59
N LYS A 518 18.76 -2.50 4.13
CA LYS A 518 19.64 -1.57 3.40
C LYS A 518 21.02 -2.18 3.12
N ILE A 519 21.54 -2.95 4.07
CA ILE A 519 22.84 -3.64 3.93
C ILE A 519 22.74 -4.80 2.93
N THR A 520 21.58 -5.46 2.87
CA THR A 520 21.35 -6.60 1.98
C THR A 520 21.54 -6.24 0.49
N ASP A 521 21.26 -4.99 0.09
CA ASP A 521 21.52 -4.53 -1.28
C ASP A 521 22.99 -4.19 -1.53
N SER A 522 23.73 -3.68 -0.54
CA SER A 522 25.14 -3.28 -0.72
C SER A 522 26.09 -4.47 -0.85
N GLN A 523 25.83 -5.58 -0.15
CA GLN A 523 26.65 -6.78 -0.22
C GLN A 523 26.47 -7.55 -1.55
N ASN A 524 25.28 -7.50 -2.15
CA ASN A 524 25.00 -8.19 -3.42
C ASN A 524 25.46 -7.41 -4.66
N GLY A 525 25.85 -6.14 -4.52
CA GLY A 525 26.52 -5.39 -5.57
C GLY A 525 27.99 -5.75 -5.76
N ILE A 526 28.57 -6.52 -4.82
CA ILE A 526 30.01 -6.87 -4.79
C ILE A 526 30.25 -8.33 -5.20
N THR A 527 29.26 -9.21 -5.10
CA THR A 527 29.37 -10.64 -5.47
C THR A 527 28.77 -10.95 -6.86
N GLY A 528 28.64 -9.93 -7.71
CA GLY A 528 28.19 -10.05 -9.09
C GLY A 528 29.36 -10.04 -10.07
N GLU A 529 30.35 -10.90 -9.83
CA GLU A 529 31.34 -11.36 -10.82
C GLU A 529 31.31 -12.87 -10.91
#